data_AF-A0A1A8ZJG6-F1
#
_entry.id   AF-A0A1A8ZJG6-F1
#
_cell.length_a   1.000
_cell.length_b   1.000
_cell.length_c   1.000
_cell.angle_alpha   90.00
_cell.angle_beta   90.00
_cell.angle_gamma   90.00
#
_symmetry.space_group_name_H-M   'P 1'
#
loop_
_entity.id
_entity.type
_entity.pdbx_description
1 polymer ?
#
loop_
_entity_poly.entity_id
_entity_poly.type
_entity_poly.pdbx_seq_one_letter_code
_entity_poly.pdbx_strand_id
1 'polypeptide(L)'
;MAVLVAVDPERLVVRLTGADRLWALSSGVVAPTAAVRAVRPVSRAEAFALGAGLRLPGTFWPGLIRAGSYLSRTGGRSFWCVHRAEELLLVELDGQPYRRLVLEVERPAEVSRAIARARFR
;
A
#
# COMPACT_ATOMS: atom_id res chain seq x y z
N MET A 1 -2.25 4.97 12.69
CA MET A 1 -2.69 4.65 11.31
C MET A 1 -1.81 5.45 10.35
N ALA A 2 -1.25 4.82 9.33
CA ALA A 2 -0.40 5.50 8.34
C ALA A 2 -1.19 5.94 7.10
N VAL A 3 -2.22 5.17 6.71
CA VAL A 3 -3.05 5.46 5.54
C VAL A 3 -4.54 5.26 5.79
N LEU A 4 -5.34 6.04 5.08
CA LEU A 4 -6.77 5.88 4.90
C LEU A 4 -7.02 5.28 3.53
N VAL A 5 -7.78 4.19 3.49
CA VAL A 5 -8.18 3.51 2.26
C VAL A 5 -9.66 3.77 2.02
N ALA A 6 -9.97 4.43 0.91
CA ALA A 6 -11.32 4.56 0.38
C ALA A 6 -11.44 3.65 -0.85
N VAL A 7 -12.52 2.88 -0.92
CA VAL A 7 -12.76 1.96 -2.03
C VAL A 7 -14.17 2.16 -2.57
N ASP A 8 -14.24 2.39 -3.87
CA ASP A 8 -15.45 2.47 -4.66
C ASP A 8 -15.44 1.37 -5.73
N PRO A 9 -16.58 1.06 -6.37
CA PRO A 9 -16.62 0.07 -7.46
C PRO A 9 -15.66 0.39 -8.61
N GLU A 10 -15.38 1.67 -8.84
CA GLU A 10 -14.50 2.12 -9.92
C GLU A 10 -13.04 2.25 -9.49
N ARG A 11 -12.78 2.75 -8.27
CA ARG A 11 -11.44 3.20 -7.84
C ARG A 11 -11.13 2.81 -6.39
N LEU A 12 -9.90 2.37 -6.19
CA LEU A 12 -9.24 2.23 -4.91
C LEU A 12 -8.34 3.45 -4.69
N VAL A 13 -8.63 4.21 -3.64
CA VAL A 13 -7.91 5.43 -3.27
C VAL A 13 -7.22 5.21 -1.93
N VAL A 14 -5.89 5.30 -1.95
CA VAL A 14 -5.05 5.19 -0.76
C VAL A 14 -4.48 6.57 -0.45
N ARG A 15 -4.86 7.14 0.69
CA ARG A 15 -4.42 8.47 1.14
C ARG A 15 -3.53 8.34 2.37
N LEU A 16 -2.43 9.07 2.40
CA LEU A 16 -1.60 9.20 3.60
C LEU A 16 -2.37 9.98 4.67
N THR A 17 -2.28 9.56 5.93
CA THR A 17 -2.94 10.22 7.08
C THR A 17 -1.92 10.83 8.02
N GLY A 18 -2.28 11.95 8.67
CA GLY A 18 -1.47 12.58 9.73
C GLY A 18 -0.68 13.80 9.26
N ALA A 19 0.37 14.14 10.02
CA ALA A 19 1.29 15.23 9.68
C ALA A 19 1.86 15.06 8.27
N ASP A 20 1.97 13.84 7.77
CA ASP A 20 2.52 13.47 6.46
C ASP A 20 1.80 14.08 5.26
N ARG A 21 0.53 14.45 5.43
CA ARG A 21 -0.21 15.19 4.40
C ARG A 21 0.32 16.62 4.21
N LEU A 22 0.91 17.23 5.24
CA LEU A 22 1.54 18.55 5.17
C LEU A 22 2.96 18.49 4.57
N TRP A 23 3.58 17.31 4.52
CA TRP A 23 4.95 17.12 4.04
C TRP A 23 5.05 16.37 2.70
N ALA A 24 3.97 15.73 2.24
CA ALA A 24 3.99 14.86 1.06
C ALA A 24 3.51 15.55 -0.23
N LEU A 25 4.47 15.89 -1.09
CA LEU A 25 4.28 16.02 -2.53
C LEU A 25 3.77 14.72 -3.22
N SER A 26 3.55 13.63 -2.47
CA SER A 26 2.86 12.42 -2.96
C SER A 26 1.46 12.31 -2.32
N SER A 27 0.44 12.76 -3.04
CA SER A 27 -0.97 12.82 -2.62
C SER A 27 -1.67 11.47 -2.38
N GLY A 28 -0.93 10.36 -2.36
CA GLY A 28 -1.45 9.00 -2.26
C GLY A 28 -1.35 8.20 -3.56
N VAL A 29 -1.98 7.02 -3.58
CA VAL A 29 -2.05 6.15 -4.76
C VAL A 29 -3.52 5.96 -5.14
N VAL A 30 -3.84 6.19 -6.41
CA VAL A 30 -5.15 5.88 -6.98
C VAL A 30 -4.97 4.77 -8.00
N ALA A 31 -5.69 3.68 -7.83
CA ALA A 31 -5.73 2.57 -8.78
C ALA A 31 -7.18 2.22 -9.11
N PRO A 32 -7.50 1.77 -10.33
CA PRO A 32 -8.81 1.21 -10.62
C PRO A 32 -9.08 0.00 -9.72
N THR A 33 -10.28 -0.12 -9.15
CA THR A 33 -10.63 -1.29 -8.32
C THR A 33 -10.49 -2.57 -9.14
N ALA A 34 -10.87 -2.54 -10.42
CA ALA A 34 -10.70 -3.65 -11.37
C ALA A 34 -9.25 -4.19 -11.46
N ALA A 35 -8.25 -3.33 -11.23
CA ALA A 35 -6.84 -3.72 -11.26
C ALA A 35 -6.41 -4.50 -10.01
N VAL A 36 -7.22 -4.51 -8.94
CA VAL A 36 -6.96 -5.32 -7.75
C VAL A 36 -7.08 -6.79 -8.11
N ARG A 37 -5.95 -7.49 -8.05
CA ARG A 37 -5.84 -8.92 -8.28
C ARG A 37 -6.08 -9.72 -7.00
N ALA A 38 -5.48 -9.26 -5.90
CA ALA A 38 -5.59 -9.89 -4.59
C ALA A 38 -5.45 -8.85 -3.48
N VAL A 39 -6.11 -9.10 -2.36
CA VAL A 39 -5.97 -8.28 -1.16
C VAL A 39 -5.96 -9.19 0.06
N ARG A 40 -4.95 -9.04 0.92
CA ARG A 40 -4.86 -9.85 2.14
C ARG A 40 -4.11 -9.12 3.26
N PRO A 41 -4.52 -9.31 4.53
CA PRO A 41 -3.69 -8.94 5.66
C PRO A 41 -2.45 -9.84 5.69
N VAL A 42 -1.31 -9.27 6.03
CA VAL A 42 -0.02 -9.94 6.15
C VAL A 42 0.72 -9.43 7.38
N SER A 43 1.54 -10.29 7.98
CA SER A 43 2.45 -9.82 9.02
C SER A 43 3.53 -8.93 8.42
N ARG A 44 4.11 -8.06 9.24
CA ARG A 44 5.25 -7.23 8.86
C ARG A 44 6.40 -8.10 8.36
N ALA A 45 6.75 -9.16 9.08
CA ALA A 45 7.81 -10.08 8.67
C ALA A 45 7.56 -10.66 7.27
N GLU A 46 6.32 -11.09 7.00
CA GLU A 46 5.93 -11.64 5.71
C GLU A 46 5.96 -10.57 4.59
N ALA A 47 5.44 -9.37 4.83
CA ALA A 47 5.49 -8.28 3.86
C ALA A 47 6.93 -7.94 3.46
N PHE A 48 7.85 -7.94 4.44
CA PHE A 48 9.27 -7.74 4.20
C PHE A 48 9.88 -8.91 3.41
N ALA A 49 9.51 -10.16 3.70
CA ALA A 49 9.94 -11.31 2.90
C ALA A 49 9.48 -11.22 1.44
N LEU A 50 8.25 -10.72 1.19
CA LEU A 50 7.66 -10.59 -0.15
C LEU A 50 8.18 -9.41 -0.98
N GLY A 51 8.71 -8.37 -0.32
CA GLY A 51 8.95 -7.07 -0.96
C GLY A 51 10.22 -6.34 -0.54
N ALA A 52 11.14 -6.94 0.22
CA ALA A 52 12.46 -6.38 0.51
C ALA A 52 13.40 -6.47 -0.72
N GLY A 53 12.96 -5.97 -1.86
CA GLY A 53 13.79 -5.80 -3.05
C GLY A 53 14.73 -4.60 -2.96
N LEU A 54 15.33 -4.22 -4.10
CA LEU A 54 16.23 -3.07 -4.17
C LEU A 54 15.44 -1.79 -3.90
N ARG A 55 15.78 -1.11 -2.79
CA ARG A 55 15.16 0.16 -2.42
C ARG A 55 15.58 1.21 -3.44
N LEU A 56 14.61 1.77 -4.18
CA LEU A 56 14.92 2.87 -5.08
C LEU A 56 15.27 4.11 -4.25
N PRO A 57 16.44 4.74 -4.47
CA PRO A 57 16.73 6.04 -3.88
C PRO A 57 15.77 7.08 -4.49
N GLY A 58 15.21 7.96 -3.66
CA GLY A 58 14.42 9.10 -4.12
C GLY A 58 13.13 9.36 -3.35
N THR A 59 12.41 8.32 -2.92
CA THR A 59 11.14 8.48 -2.17
C THR A 59 11.31 8.08 -0.71
N PHE A 60 12.38 8.56 -0.07
CA PHE A 60 12.65 8.36 1.35
C PHE A 60 12.36 9.65 2.10
N TRP A 61 11.44 9.59 3.06
CA TRP A 61 11.33 10.61 4.10
C TRP A 61 12.05 10.11 5.35
N PRO A 62 13.21 10.69 5.71
CA PRO A 62 13.96 10.29 6.89
C PRO A 62 13.17 10.59 8.17
N GLY A 63 13.16 9.65 9.12
CA GLY A 63 12.88 9.93 10.53
C GLY A 63 11.69 9.21 11.17
N LEU A 64 10.56 9.03 10.47
CA LEU A 64 9.36 8.45 11.13
C LEU A 64 8.61 7.39 10.31
N ILE A 65 8.83 7.32 8.98
CA ILE A 65 7.91 6.66 8.07
C ILE A 65 8.65 5.94 6.96
N ARG A 66 8.29 4.67 6.73
CA ARG A 66 8.75 3.92 5.57
C ARG A 66 7.73 4.08 4.44
N ALA A 67 7.52 5.33 4.02
CA ALA A 67 6.70 5.70 2.86
C ALA A 67 7.63 5.85 1.67
N GLY A 68 7.41 5.05 0.64
CA GLY A 68 8.24 5.12 -0.56
C GLY A 68 7.99 4.00 -1.56
N SER A 69 8.61 4.15 -2.72
CA SER A 69 8.54 3.20 -3.82
C SER A 69 9.72 2.23 -3.74
N TYR A 70 9.43 0.95 -3.57
CA TYR A 70 10.41 -0.13 -3.52
C TYR A 70 10.36 -0.92 -4.83
N LEU A 71 11.50 -1.20 -5.44
CA LEU A 71 11.54 -2.07 -6.60
C LEU A 71 11.70 -3.51 -6.12
N SER A 72 10.77 -4.40 -6.49
CA SER A 72 10.94 -5.81 -6.19
C SER A 72 12.07 -6.39 -7.04
N ARG A 73 12.85 -7.33 -6.50
CA ARG A 73 13.91 -8.06 -7.24
C ARG A 73 13.37 -8.81 -8.47
N THR A 74 12.08 -9.14 -8.49
CA THR A 74 11.42 -9.90 -9.55
C THR A 74 10.77 -9.02 -10.63
N GLY A 75 11.02 -7.71 -10.60
CA GLY A 75 10.38 -6.74 -11.49
C GLY A 75 9.07 -6.19 -10.91
N GLY A 76 8.84 -4.89 -11.10
CA GLY A 76 7.65 -4.18 -10.62
C GLY A 76 7.89 -3.34 -9.37
N ARG A 77 7.22 -2.19 -9.31
CA ARG A 77 7.29 -1.25 -8.19
C ARG A 77 6.26 -1.64 -7.13
N SER A 78 6.65 -1.55 -5.87
CA SER A 78 5.78 -1.71 -4.71
C SER A 78 5.72 -0.39 -3.98
N PHE A 79 4.52 0.12 -3.71
CA PHE A 79 4.36 1.28 -2.84
C PHE A 79 4.26 0.79 -1.40
N TRP A 80 5.11 1.33 -0.53
CA TRP A 80 5.08 1.03 0.89
C TRP A 80 4.66 2.27 1.64
N CYS A 81 3.77 2.12 2.61
CA CYS A 81 3.48 3.13 3.61
C CYS A 81 3.26 2.43 4.95
N VAL A 82 4.34 2.34 5.72
CA VAL A 82 4.39 1.61 6.98
C VAL A 82 5.11 2.45 8.02
N HIS A 83 4.55 2.54 9.23
CA HIS A 83 5.17 3.13 10.41
C HIS A 83 5.72 2.02 11.30
N ARG A 84 4.89 1.51 12.21
CA ARG A 84 5.29 0.59 13.29
C ARG A 84 4.31 -0.56 13.52
N ALA A 85 3.25 -0.67 12.72
CA ALA A 85 2.31 -1.78 12.88
C ALA A 85 2.96 -3.13 12.56
N GLU A 86 2.52 -4.15 13.29
CA GLU A 86 2.91 -5.55 13.08
C GLU A 86 2.09 -6.22 11.98
N GLU A 87 0.85 -5.76 11.77
CA GLU A 87 -0.01 -6.21 10.68
C GLU A 87 -0.17 -5.13 9.62
N LEU A 88 -0.08 -5.57 8.37
CA LEU A 88 -0.13 -4.72 7.19
C LEU A 88 -1.14 -5.27 6.20
N LEU A 89 -1.63 -4.41 5.32
CA LEU A 89 -2.49 -4.79 4.22
C LEU A 89 -1.65 -4.85 2.94
N LEU A 90 -1.59 -6.04 2.33
CA LEU A 90 -1.01 -6.25 1.02
C LEU A 90 -2.11 -6.22 -0.04
N VAL A 91 -1.97 -5.31 -1.00
CA VAL A 91 -2.83 -5.22 -2.19
C VAL A 91 -1.97 -5.49 -3.41
N GLU A 92 -2.33 -6.50 -4.20
CA GLU A 92 -1.69 -6.78 -5.48
C GLU A 92 -2.51 -6.17 -6.61
N LEU A 93 -1.85 -5.41 -7.47
CA LEU A 93 -2.42 -4.72 -8.61
C LEU A 93 -1.83 -5.27 -9.91
N ASP A 94 -2.64 -5.30 -10.97
CA ASP A 94 -2.21 -5.67 -12.30
C ASP A 94 -2.36 -4.52 -13.30
N GLY A 95 -1.44 -4.40 -14.24
CA GLY A 95 -1.42 -3.32 -15.24
C GLY A 95 -1.25 -1.90 -14.66
N GLN A 96 -0.76 -1.77 -13.42
CA GLN A 96 -0.55 -0.49 -12.74
C GLN A 96 0.94 -0.20 -12.54
N PRO A 97 1.35 1.09 -12.41
CA PRO A 97 2.74 1.44 -12.15
C PRO A 97 3.29 0.83 -10.86
N TYR A 98 2.42 0.65 -9.86
CA TYR A 98 2.68 -0.15 -8.68
C TYR A 98 1.99 -1.50 -8.81
N ARG A 99 2.76 -2.58 -8.74
CA ARG A 99 2.26 -3.97 -8.73
C ARG A 99 1.78 -4.39 -7.34
N ARG A 100 2.31 -3.77 -6.28
CA ARG A 100 1.94 -4.07 -4.89
C ARG A 100 1.82 -2.80 -4.08
N LEU A 101 0.84 -2.75 -3.19
CA LEU A 101 0.71 -1.74 -2.15
C LEU A 101 0.84 -2.44 -0.80
N VAL A 102 1.78 -2.00 0.03
CA VAL A 102 1.98 -2.49 1.41
C VAL A 102 1.62 -1.35 2.35
N LEU A 103 0.49 -1.48 3.03
CA LEU A 103 -0.18 -0.38 3.70
C LEU A 103 -0.39 -0.69 5.18
N GLU A 104 0.02 0.22 6.06
CA GLU A 104 -0.38 0.19 7.47
C GLU A 104 -1.75 0.86 7.64
N VAL A 105 -2.76 0.02 7.81
CA VAL A 105 -4.15 0.39 8.13
C VAL A 105 -4.51 -0.06 9.54
N GLU A 106 -5.47 0.60 10.19
CA GLU A 106 -5.83 0.29 11.58
C GLU A 106 -6.50 -1.08 11.73
N ARG A 107 -7.30 -1.51 10.74
CA ARG A 107 -8.02 -2.79 10.76
C ARG A 107 -7.83 -3.55 9.44
N PRO A 108 -6.66 -4.20 9.23
CA PRO A 108 -6.30 -4.82 7.95
C PRO A 108 -7.33 -5.85 7.45
N ALA A 109 -7.87 -6.68 8.34
CA ALA A 109 -8.88 -7.68 8.00
C ALA A 109 -10.19 -7.05 7.51
N GLU A 110 -10.66 -5.98 8.16
CA GLU A 110 -11.89 -5.29 7.75
C GLU A 110 -11.72 -4.57 6.41
N VAL A 111 -10.59 -3.86 6.24
CA VAL A 111 -10.29 -3.15 4.99
C VAL A 111 -10.11 -4.13 3.84
N SER A 112 -9.44 -5.27 4.06
CA SER A 112 -9.32 -6.34 3.07
C SER A 112 -10.69 -6.84 2.59
N ARG A 113 -11.61 -7.09 3.53
CA ARG A 113 -12.99 -7.51 3.20
C ARG A 113 -13.75 -6.42 2.44
N ALA A 114 -13.59 -5.15 2.79
CA ALA A 114 -14.23 -4.04 2.08
C ALA A 114 -13.76 -3.97 0.62
N ILE A 115 -12.45 -4.08 0.38
CA ILE A 115 -11.88 -4.09 -0.98
C ILE A 115 -12.35 -5.34 -1.75
N ALA A 116 -12.32 -6.51 -1.12
CA ALA A 116 -12.77 -7.74 -1.75
C ALA A 116 -14.23 -7.65 -2.18
N ARG A 117 -15.11 -7.07 -1.34
CA ARG A 117 -16.52 -6.83 -1.67
C ARG A 117 -16.72 -5.82 -2.80
N ALA A 118 -15.87 -4.82 -2.92
CA ALA A 118 -15.96 -3.85 -4.00
C ALA A 118 -15.49 -4.44 -5.35
N ARG A 119 -14.53 -5.38 -5.32
CA ARG A 119 -13.89 -5.94 -6.51
C ARG A 119 -14.52 -7.23 -7.04
N PHE A 120 -14.89 -8.15 -6.16
CA PHE A 120 -15.35 -9.50 -6.50
C PHE A 120 -16.86 -9.67 -6.32
N ARG A 121 -17.60 -8.60 -6.58
CA ARG A 121 -19.06 -8.61 -6.59
C ARG A 121 -19.60 -9.53 -7.69
#